data_AF-A0A2E3B0W6-F1
#
_entry.id   AF-A0A2E3B0W6-F1
#
_cell.length_a   1.000
_cell.length_b   1.000
_cell.length_c   1.000
_cell.angle_alpha   90.00
_cell.angle_beta   90.00
_cell.angle_gamma   90.00
#
_symmetry.space_group_name_H-M   'P 1'
#
loop_
_entity.id
_entity.type
_entity.pdbx_description
1 polymer ?
#
loop_
_entity_poly.entity_id
_entity_poly.type
_entity_poly.pdbx_seq_one_letter_code
_entity_poly.pdbx_strand_id
1 'polypeptide(L)'
;MKKFLFLIVFSILIISCSSEKSNLPNLNSFSLNPTDQFPVSIDETVYQTQPARGQGHNNPHLGIHVLYADENKKWTKLYDNSIPSDYPPVYAIADGKIHSVIKKKEIKTPQNYHHGYEINLIFAKDDNNEEIFANYSIEPFIEEPVDSFYENFILVDEGQEVSKGDILAYFFVPPNASYEALKGKNEATTHLHFHIGNLKRNTFISPSIFNEKIREEFSKYIGGYYGSDKSGKKYIGCFGVKIESFENPFSNQALDCS
;
A
#
# COMPACT_ATOMS: atom_id res chain seq x y z
N MET A 1 -66.80 -28.52 -14.82
CA MET A 1 -65.53 -28.49 -14.07
C MET A 1 -64.94 -27.09 -14.16
N LYS A 2 -64.92 -26.35 -13.05
CA LYS A 2 -64.36 -24.98 -12.95
C LYS A 2 -62.83 -25.08 -12.88
N LYS A 3 -62.10 -24.40 -13.77
CA LYS A 3 -60.67 -24.15 -13.60
C LYS A 3 -60.49 -22.70 -13.15
N PHE A 4 -60.10 -22.52 -11.89
CA PHE A 4 -59.65 -21.24 -11.35
C PHE A 4 -58.25 -20.96 -11.89
N LEU A 5 -58.07 -19.84 -12.58
CA LEU A 5 -56.78 -19.33 -12.99
C LEU A 5 -56.28 -18.40 -11.86
N PHE A 6 -55.27 -18.84 -11.12
CA PHE A 6 -54.58 -18.00 -10.14
C PHE A 6 -53.56 -17.13 -10.88
N LEU A 7 -53.80 -15.83 -10.91
CA LEU A 7 -52.83 -14.84 -11.39
C LEU A 7 -51.98 -14.41 -10.18
N ILE A 8 -50.73 -14.89 -10.12
CA ILE A 8 -49.76 -14.43 -9.12
C ILE A 8 -49.06 -13.19 -9.69
N VAL A 9 -49.36 -12.02 -9.13
CA VAL A 9 -48.65 -10.78 -9.43
C VAL A 9 -47.38 -10.74 -8.59
N PHE A 10 -46.23 -10.93 -9.22
CA PHE A 10 -44.93 -10.63 -8.61
C PHE A 10 -44.70 -9.12 -8.68
N SER A 11 -44.97 -8.41 -7.58
CA SER A 11 -44.48 -7.04 -7.41
C SER A 11 -42.98 -7.11 -7.11
N ILE A 12 -42.16 -6.78 -8.10
CA ILE A 12 -40.72 -6.58 -7.93
C ILE A 12 -40.55 -5.28 -7.15
N LEU A 13 -40.21 -5.40 -5.87
CA LEU A 13 -39.77 -4.28 -5.05
C LEU A 13 -38.35 -3.92 -5.50
N ILE A 14 -38.21 -2.90 -6.34
CA ILE A 14 -36.91 -2.30 -6.64
C ILE A 14 -36.50 -1.53 -5.40
N ILE A 15 -35.74 -2.17 -4.51
CA ILE A 15 -35.01 -1.48 -3.47
C ILE A 15 -33.92 -0.70 -4.20
N SER A 16 -34.18 0.59 -4.42
CA SER A 16 -33.13 1.54 -4.76
C SER A 16 -32.14 1.54 -3.60
N CYS A 17 -31.04 0.79 -3.72
CA CYS A 17 -29.86 1.03 -2.91
C CYS A 17 -29.40 2.45 -3.21
N SER A 18 -29.81 3.38 -2.38
CA SER A 18 -29.12 4.65 -2.21
C SER A 18 -27.69 4.26 -1.84
N SER A 19 -26.73 4.49 -2.74
CA SER A 19 -25.32 4.45 -2.39
C SER A 19 -25.13 5.50 -1.31
N GLU A 20 -25.07 5.09 -0.05
CA GLU A 20 -24.55 5.98 0.98
C GLU A 20 -23.17 6.39 0.48
N LYS A 21 -22.98 7.70 0.27
CA LYS A 21 -21.65 8.28 0.08
C LYS A 21 -20.77 7.62 1.13
N SER A 22 -19.74 6.88 0.73
CA SER A 22 -18.76 6.37 1.69
C SER A 22 -18.34 7.57 2.55
N ASN A 23 -18.67 7.52 3.84
CA ASN A 23 -18.53 8.67 4.71
C ASN A 23 -17.08 8.68 5.19
N LEU A 24 -16.17 9.02 4.25
CA LEU A 24 -14.74 9.01 4.47
C LEU A 24 -14.40 9.86 5.71
N PRO A 25 -13.65 9.33 6.68
CA PRO A 25 -13.26 10.07 7.86
C PRO A 25 -12.35 11.25 7.48
N ASN A 26 -12.27 12.24 8.37
CA ASN A 26 -11.23 13.26 8.28
C ASN A 26 -9.87 12.62 8.62
N LEU A 27 -8.80 12.91 7.86
CA LEU A 27 -7.46 12.36 8.03
C LEU A 27 -6.94 12.53 9.47
N ASN A 28 -7.28 13.64 10.12
CA ASN A 28 -6.86 13.91 11.48
C ASN A 28 -7.45 12.93 12.51
N SER A 29 -8.53 12.21 12.18
CA SER A 29 -9.10 11.19 13.09
C SER A 29 -8.14 10.03 13.36
N PHE A 30 -7.19 9.78 12.45
CA PHE A 30 -6.16 8.75 12.62
C PHE A 30 -5.12 9.10 13.68
N SER A 31 -5.05 10.36 14.15
CA SER A 31 -4.22 10.72 15.31
C SER A 31 -4.76 10.13 16.62
N LEU A 32 -6.08 9.95 16.72
CA LEU A 32 -6.76 9.40 17.89
C LEU A 32 -7.11 7.92 17.72
N ASN A 33 -7.41 7.51 16.48
CA ASN A 33 -7.77 6.14 16.12
C ASN A 33 -6.87 5.68 14.95
N PRO A 34 -5.57 5.45 15.21
CA PRO A 34 -4.65 5.01 14.17
C PRO A 34 -5.07 3.64 13.63
N THR A 35 -4.80 3.39 12.35
CA THR A 35 -5.11 2.08 11.77
C THR A 35 -4.16 1.02 12.30
N ASP A 36 -4.73 -0.15 12.60
CA ASP A 36 -4.03 -1.37 12.99
C ASP A 36 -3.86 -2.36 11.82
N GLN A 37 -4.25 -1.94 10.61
CA GLN A 37 -4.09 -2.71 9.38
C GLN A 37 -2.96 -2.13 8.53
N PHE A 38 -1.84 -2.84 8.46
CA PHE A 38 -0.75 -2.51 7.56
C PHE A 38 -0.99 -3.12 6.17
N PRO A 39 -0.47 -2.53 5.06
CA PRO A 39 -0.73 -3.01 3.71
C PRO A 39 -0.35 -4.47 3.46
N VAL A 40 0.80 -4.93 3.96
CA VAL A 40 1.27 -6.31 3.82
C VAL A 40 1.94 -6.67 5.12
N SER A 41 1.67 -7.85 5.69
CA SER A 41 2.25 -8.25 6.98
C SER A 41 3.75 -7.98 7.08
N ILE A 42 4.19 -7.42 8.21
CA ILE A 42 5.60 -7.29 8.57
C ILE A 42 5.96 -8.54 9.36
N ASP A 43 6.58 -9.50 8.69
CA ASP A 43 6.95 -10.80 9.26
C ASP A 43 8.42 -11.15 8.92
N GLU A 44 8.79 -12.40 9.18
CA GLU A 44 10.13 -12.95 8.90
C GLU A 44 10.60 -12.85 7.44
N THR A 45 9.70 -12.56 6.49
CA THR A 45 10.05 -12.35 5.07
C THR A 45 10.50 -10.92 4.78
N VAL A 46 10.28 -9.99 5.72
CA VAL A 46 10.81 -8.63 5.65
C VAL A 46 12.26 -8.64 6.13
N TYR A 47 13.16 -8.11 5.32
CA TYR A 47 14.57 -7.97 5.71
C TYR A 47 15.00 -6.52 5.94
N GLN A 48 14.24 -5.55 5.42
CA GLN A 48 14.54 -4.14 5.61
C GLN A 48 13.29 -3.26 5.47
N THR A 49 13.22 -2.21 6.28
CA THR A 49 12.23 -1.12 6.16
C THR A 49 12.93 0.23 6.07
N GLN A 50 12.27 1.18 5.38
CA GLN A 50 12.77 2.54 5.19
C GLN A 50 11.64 3.54 5.36
N PRO A 51 11.80 4.58 6.19
CA PRO A 51 10.78 5.62 6.33
C PRO A 51 10.67 6.45 5.05
N ALA A 52 9.54 7.12 4.90
CA ALA A 52 9.40 8.18 3.94
C ALA A 52 10.35 9.33 4.30
N ARG A 53 10.97 9.93 3.28
CA ARG A 53 11.94 11.01 3.42
C ARG A 53 11.28 12.29 2.92
N GLY A 54 10.85 13.12 3.86
CA GLY A 54 10.17 14.37 3.56
C GLY A 54 11.05 15.38 2.84
N GLN A 55 10.46 16.49 2.41
CA GLN A 55 11.14 17.53 1.64
C GLN A 55 12.33 18.16 2.40
N GLY A 56 12.31 18.13 3.73
CA GLY A 56 13.42 18.60 4.57
C GLY A 56 14.62 17.65 4.62
N HIS A 57 14.50 16.43 4.06
CA HIS A 57 15.60 15.48 3.98
C HIS A 57 16.60 15.85 2.88
N ASN A 58 17.88 15.47 3.02
CA ASN A 58 18.90 15.74 1.99
C ASN A 58 18.80 14.83 0.75
N ASN A 59 17.88 13.87 0.79
CA ASN A 59 17.53 12.98 -0.31
C ASN A 59 16.05 12.61 -0.16
N PRO A 60 15.11 13.53 -0.47
CA PRO A 60 13.68 13.31 -0.33
C PRO A 60 13.21 12.15 -1.20
N HIS A 61 12.28 11.37 -0.67
CA HIS A 61 11.65 10.26 -1.37
C HIS A 61 10.28 10.01 -0.74
N LEU A 62 9.26 9.95 -1.58
CA LEU A 62 7.90 9.73 -1.12
C LEU A 62 7.76 8.32 -0.59
N GLY A 63 6.93 8.13 0.42
CA GLY A 63 6.54 6.80 0.88
C GLY A 63 7.59 6.00 1.64
N ILE A 64 7.06 5.08 2.43
CA ILE A 64 7.85 4.05 3.10
C ILE A 64 8.17 2.93 2.11
N HIS A 65 9.26 2.22 2.37
CA HIS A 65 9.59 0.99 1.67
C HIS A 65 9.62 -0.16 2.65
N VAL A 66 9.03 -1.28 2.25
CA VAL A 66 9.13 -2.56 2.98
C VAL A 66 9.67 -3.59 1.99
N LEU A 67 10.90 -4.05 2.25
CA LEU A 67 11.65 -4.89 1.33
C LEU A 67 11.50 -6.35 1.77
N TYR A 68 11.08 -7.19 0.84
CA TYR A 68 10.77 -8.60 1.06
C TYR A 68 11.80 -9.50 0.37
N ALA A 69 12.12 -10.62 1.00
CA ALA A 69 12.99 -11.65 0.46
C ALA A 69 12.37 -13.04 0.63
N ASP A 70 12.60 -13.91 -0.35
CA ASP A 70 12.21 -15.32 -0.31
C ASP A 70 13.31 -16.19 0.33
N GLU A 71 13.70 -15.90 1.57
CA GLU A 71 14.77 -16.66 2.26
C GLU A 71 14.43 -18.13 2.44
N ASN A 72 13.16 -18.42 2.76
CA ASN A 72 12.67 -19.76 3.05
C ASN A 72 12.22 -20.52 1.81
N LYS A 73 12.46 -19.98 0.60
CA LYS A 73 12.01 -20.61 -0.67
C LYS A 73 10.49 -20.87 -0.67
N LYS A 74 9.75 -20.02 0.03
CA LYS A 74 8.30 -20.05 0.17
C LYS A 74 7.63 -19.83 -1.18
N TRP A 75 8.25 -19.02 -2.06
CA TRP A 75 7.72 -18.66 -3.37
C TRP A 75 8.59 -19.21 -4.50
N THR A 76 8.85 -20.52 -4.44
CA THR A 76 9.70 -21.25 -5.42
C THR A 76 9.02 -21.64 -6.71
N LYS A 77 7.70 -21.45 -6.83
CA LYS A 77 7.00 -21.77 -8.07
C LYS A 77 7.51 -20.90 -9.21
N LEU A 78 7.79 -21.53 -10.34
CA LEU A 78 8.08 -20.82 -11.58
C LEU A 78 6.85 -20.00 -11.98
N TYR A 79 7.09 -18.91 -12.70
CA TYR A 79 6.08 -17.90 -13.02
C TYR A 79 4.77 -18.46 -13.61
N ASP A 80 4.84 -19.49 -14.45
CA ASP A 80 3.71 -20.16 -15.09
C ASP A 80 2.86 -21.02 -14.13
N ASN A 81 3.36 -21.29 -12.93
CA ASN A 81 2.72 -22.08 -11.88
C ASN A 81 2.35 -21.24 -10.64
N SER A 82 2.55 -19.93 -10.69
CA SER A 82 2.20 -19.03 -9.59
C SER A 82 0.69 -19.01 -9.35
N ILE A 83 0.27 -19.32 -8.12
CA ILE A 83 -1.11 -19.14 -7.66
C ILE A 83 -1.10 -17.87 -6.79
N PRO A 84 -1.83 -16.80 -7.16
CA PRO A 84 -1.79 -15.53 -6.43
C PRO A 84 -1.97 -15.68 -4.91
N SER A 85 -2.90 -16.54 -4.48
CA SER A 85 -3.18 -16.78 -3.05
C SER A 85 -2.06 -17.44 -2.25
N ASP A 86 -0.99 -17.93 -2.90
CA ASP A 86 0.21 -18.43 -2.21
C ASP A 86 1.14 -17.29 -1.75
N TYR A 87 0.94 -16.08 -2.26
CA TYR A 87 1.72 -14.89 -1.97
C TYR A 87 1.09 -14.08 -0.82
N PRO A 88 1.85 -13.18 -0.14
CA PRO A 88 1.31 -12.37 0.93
C PRO A 88 0.12 -11.53 0.43
N PRO A 89 -1.02 -11.52 1.14
CA PRO A 89 -2.13 -10.64 0.81
C PRO A 89 -1.75 -9.17 1.04
N VAL A 90 -2.23 -8.31 0.14
CA VAL A 90 -2.20 -6.85 0.25
C VAL A 90 -3.57 -6.40 0.76
N TYR A 91 -3.62 -5.72 1.90
CA TYR A 91 -4.84 -5.35 2.59
C TYR A 91 -5.19 -3.87 2.45
N ALA A 92 -6.49 -3.58 2.38
CA ALA A 92 -7.02 -2.23 2.58
C ALA A 92 -6.70 -1.75 4.00
N ILE A 93 -6.00 -0.62 4.14
CA ILE A 93 -5.60 -0.07 5.45
C ILE A 93 -6.76 0.56 6.21
N ALA A 94 -7.87 0.84 5.51
CA ALA A 94 -9.04 1.52 6.02
C ALA A 94 -10.21 1.26 5.06
N ASP A 95 -11.42 1.56 5.50
CA ASP A 95 -12.59 1.59 4.62
C ASP A 95 -12.39 2.68 3.55
N GLY A 96 -12.91 2.45 2.35
CA GLY A 96 -12.75 3.42 1.28
C GLY A 96 -13.23 2.94 -0.07
N LYS A 97 -12.74 3.64 -1.10
CA LYS A 97 -13.07 3.37 -2.50
C LYS A 97 -11.80 3.31 -3.34
N ILE A 98 -11.68 2.27 -4.15
CA ILE A 98 -10.60 2.14 -5.12
C ILE A 98 -10.75 3.25 -6.16
N HIS A 99 -9.77 4.14 -6.21
CA HIS A 99 -9.73 5.24 -7.15
C HIS A 99 -9.23 4.79 -8.51
N SER A 100 -8.12 4.06 -8.53
CA SER A 100 -7.49 3.60 -9.76
C SER A 100 -6.71 2.30 -9.54
N VAL A 101 -6.55 1.53 -10.61
CA VAL A 101 -5.75 0.31 -10.64
C VAL A 101 -4.80 0.36 -11.83
N ILE A 102 -3.50 0.36 -11.57
CA ILE A 102 -2.46 0.29 -12.60
C ILE A 102 -1.95 -1.13 -12.64
N LYS A 103 -2.43 -1.89 -13.62
CA LYS A 103 -2.14 -3.32 -13.79
C LYS A 103 -0.69 -3.62 -14.19
N LYS A 104 -0.05 -2.66 -14.85
CA LYS A 104 1.36 -2.68 -15.22
C LYS A 104 1.90 -1.26 -15.22
N LYS A 105 2.90 -1.01 -14.39
CA LYS A 105 3.66 0.24 -14.33
C LYS A 105 5.10 -0.04 -14.77
N GLU A 106 5.55 0.66 -15.79
CA GLU A 106 6.96 0.67 -16.18
C GLU A 106 7.77 1.55 -15.23
N ILE A 107 8.85 1.00 -14.67
CA ILE A 107 9.71 1.72 -13.73
C ILE A 107 11.14 1.68 -14.28
N LYS A 108 11.65 2.88 -14.59
CA LYS A 108 12.99 3.09 -15.12
C LYS A 108 13.84 3.76 -14.06
N THR A 109 14.83 3.03 -13.55
CA THR A 109 15.91 3.60 -12.75
C THR A 109 17.15 3.75 -13.64
N PRO A 110 18.15 4.57 -13.27
CA PRO A 110 19.34 4.74 -14.10
C PRO A 110 20.11 3.42 -14.36
N GLN A 111 19.89 2.39 -13.55
CA GLN A 111 20.58 1.09 -13.64
C GLN A 111 19.67 -0.09 -14.00
N ASN A 112 18.34 0.03 -13.86
CA ASN A 112 17.41 -1.08 -14.02
C ASN A 112 16.10 -0.65 -14.67
N TYR A 113 15.44 -1.62 -15.28
CA TYR A 113 14.08 -1.54 -15.78
C TYR A 113 13.27 -2.67 -15.19
N HIS A 114 12.12 -2.37 -14.61
CA HIS A 114 11.21 -3.36 -14.04
C HIS A 114 9.76 -2.95 -14.20
N HIS A 115 8.87 -3.92 -14.00
CA HIS A 115 7.44 -3.72 -13.98
C HIS A 115 6.93 -3.83 -12.54
N GLY A 116 5.92 -3.03 -12.20
CA GLY A 116 5.15 -3.13 -10.96
C GLY A 116 3.66 -3.01 -11.23
N TYR A 117 2.85 -3.03 -10.18
CA TYR A 117 1.41 -2.76 -10.25
C TYR A 117 0.99 -1.93 -9.05
N GLU A 118 -0.01 -1.07 -9.25
CA GLU A 118 -0.45 -0.12 -8.24
C GLU A 118 -1.94 -0.13 -8.00
N ILE A 119 -2.31 0.12 -6.74
CA ILE A 119 -3.69 0.35 -6.33
C ILE A 119 -3.72 1.68 -5.58
N ASN A 120 -4.66 2.56 -5.91
CA ASN A 120 -4.91 3.79 -5.17
C ASN A 120 -6.25 3.69 -4.44
N LEU A 121 -6.24 3.76 -3.12
CA LEU A 121 -7.43 3.73 -2.27
C LEU A 121 -7.70 5.13 -1.73
N ILE A 122 -8.86 5.71 -2.03
CA ILE A 122 -9.34 6.89 -1.29
C ILE A 122 -9.92 6.41 0.04
N PHE A 123 -9.36 6.87 1.16
CA PHE A 123 -9.70 6.38 2.50
C PHE A 123 -10.03 7.48 3.52
N ALA A 124 -9.74 8.73 3.21
CA ALA A 124 -9.98 9.86 4.10
C ALA A 124 -10.17 11.16 3.32
N LYS A 125 -10.46 12.24 4.04
CA LYS A 125 -10.45 13.61 3.53
C LYS A 125 -9.68 14.54 4.45
N ASP A 126 -9.12 15.63 3.93
CA ASP A 126 -8.56 16.68 4.76
C ASP A 126 -9.64 17.66 5.29
N ASP A 127 -9.20 18.67 6.04
CA ASP A 127 -10.06 19.73 6.60
C ASP A 127 -10.76 20.57 5.53
N ASN A 128 -10.25 20.58 4.30
CA ASN A 128 -10.87 21.24 3.14
C ASN A 128 -11.82 20.30 2.39
N ASN A 129 -12.10 19.11 2.94
CA ASN A 129 -12.93 18.05 2.33
C ASN A 129 -12.35 17.56 0.99
N GLU A 130 -11.04 17.67 0.79
CA GLU A 130 -10.33 17.09 -0.34
C GLU A 130 -9.91 15.65 -0.05
N GLU A 131 -9.97 14.79 -1.05
CA GLU A 131 -9.74 13.34 -0.90
C GLU A 131 -8.27 13.01 -0.67
N ILE A 132 -8.04 12.13 0.31
CA ILE A 132 -6.74 11.56 0.63
C ILE A 132 -6.70 10.13 0.14
N PHE A 133 -5.67 9.80 -0.63
CA PHE A 133 -5.45 8.46 -1.15
C PHE A 133 -4.25 7.80 -0.47
N ALA A 134 -4.29 6.47 -0.42
CA ALA A 134 -3.16 5.61 -0.14
C ALA A 134 -2.76 4.88 -1.43
N ASN A 135 -1.49 5.00 -1.82
CA ASN A 135 -0.91 4.31 -2.95
C ASN A 135 -0.17 3.07 -2.48
N TYR A 136 -0.50 1.95 -3.10
CA TYR A 136 0.11 0.66 -2.91
C TYR A 136 0.89 0.35 -4.19
N SER A 137 2.18 0.70 -4.26
CA SER A 137 3.03 0.30 -5.38
C SER A 137 3.75 -0.99 -5.02
N ILE A 138 3.36 -2.08 -5.67
CA ILE A 138 4.02 -3.38 -5.54
C ILE A 138 5.06 -3.47 -6.64
N GLU A 139 6.33 -3.59 -6.24
CA GLU A 139 7.47 -3.56 -7.15
C GLU A 139 8.28 -4.85 -7.01
N PRO A 140 7.97 -5.90 -7.80
CA PRO A 140 8.72 -7.15 -7.80
C PRO A 140 10.17 -7.01 -8.25
N PHE A 141 10.51 -5.89 -8.90
CA PHE A 141 11.85 -5.58 -9.42
C PHE A 141 12.33 -6.53 -10.53
N ILE A 142 11.36 -7.07 -11.28
CA ILE A 142 11.56 -7.80 -12.53
C ILE A 142 10.58 -7.28 -13.57
N GLU A 143 10.89 -7.51 -14.84
CA GLU A 143 9.87 -7.42 -15.88
C GLU A 143 8.84 -8.55 -15.68
N GLU A 144 7.55 -8.26 -15.90
CA GLU A 144 6.56 -9.32 -16.01
C GLU A 144 7.03 -10.44 -16.96
N PRO A 145 6.93 -11.71 -16.52
CA PRO A 145 7.45 -12.86 -17.26
C PRO A 145 6.65 -13.16 -18.54
N VAL A 146 5.36 -12.77 -18.55
CA VAL A 146 4.44 -12.82 -19.69
C VAL A 146 3.53 -11.59 -19.62
N ASP A 147 3.00 -11.15 -20.75
CA ASP A 147 2.07 -10.01 -20.81
C ASP A 147 0.89 -10.20 -19.84
N SER A 148 0.52 -9.14 -19.12
CA SER A 148 -0.58 -9.13 -18.17
C SER A 148 -0.42 -10.10 -16.98
N PHE A 149 0.80 -10.58 -16.71
CA PHE A 149 1.05 -11.52 -15.59
C PHE A 149 0.53 -10.99 -14.26
N TYR A 150 0.79 -9.71 -13.95
CA TYR A 150 0.39 -9.08 -12.69
C TYR A 150 -1.12 -8.87 -12.56
N GLU A 151 -1.90 -8.92 -13.64
CA GLU A 151 -3.37 -8.79 -13.55
C GLU A 151 -3.98 -9.89 -12.68
N ASN A 152 -3.39 -11.09 -12.69
CA ASN A 152 -3.86 -12.21 -11.91
C ASN A 152 -3.71 -11.99 -10.39
N PHE A 153 -2.87 -11.04 -9.99
CA PHE A 153 -2.58 -10.73 -8.59
C PHE A 153 -3.50 -9.65 -8.02
N ILE A 154 -4.30 -8.98 -8.85
CA ILE A 154 -5.16 -7.88 -8.45
C ILE A 154 -6.59 -8.40 -8.32
N LEU A 155 -7.23 -8.13 -7.17
CA LEU A 155 -8.55 -8.67 -6.83
C LEU A 155 -9.66 -7.62 -6.82
N VAL A 156 -9.32 -6.37 -7.14
CA VAL A 156 -10.24 -5.24 -7.07
C VAL A 156 -10.27 -4.44 -8.35
N ASP A 157 -11.39 -3.79 -8.59
CA ASP A 157 -11.62 -2.92 -9.73
C ASP A 157 -11.75 -1.45 -9.33
N GLU A 158 -11.51 -0.55 -10.28
CA GLU A 158 -11.74 0.88 -10.08
C GLU A 158 -13.20 1.16 -9.69
N GLY A 159 -13.38 1.98 -8.66
CA GLY A 159 -14.68 2.34 -8.12
C GLY A 159 -15.24 1.36 -7.10
N GLN A 160 -14.60 0.22 -6.85
CA GLN A 160 -15.02 -0.74 -5.84
C GLN A 160 -14.91 -0.14 -4.42
N GLU A 161 -15.93 -0.35 -3.60
CA GLU A 161 -15.87 -0.07 -2.17
C GLU A 161 -15.22 -1.24 -1.44
N VAL A 162 -14.38 -0.92 -0.46
CA VAL A 162 -13.64 -1.90 0.34
C VAL A 162 -13.71 -1.53 1.81
N SER A 163 -13.65 -2.54 2.67
CA SER A 163 -13.52 -2.40 4.11
C SER A 163 -12.07 -2.63 4.56
N LYS A 164 -11.68 -2.04 5.70
CA LYS A 164 -10.38 -2.29 6.33
C LYS A 164 -10.15 -3.78 6.51
N GLY A 165 -9.03 -4.28 5.98
CA GLY A 165 -8.66 -5.70 6.02
C GLY A 165 -9.14 -6.52 4.82
N ASP A 166 -9.89 -5.94 3.88
CA ASP A 166 -10.16 -6.60 2.59
C ASP A 166 -8.86 -6.82 1.82
N ILE A 167 -8.77 -7.96 1.13
CA ILE A 167 -7.62 -8.28 0.28
C ILE A 167 -7.81 -7.57 -1.07
N LEU A 168 -6.90 -6.63 -1.37
CA LEU A 168 -6.87 -5.86 -2.60
C LEU A 168 -6.13 -6.58 -3.73
N ALA A 169 -5.05 -7.26 -3.35
CA ALA A 169 -4.15 -7.95 -4.25
C ALA A 169 -3.32 -8.98 -3.48
N TYR A 170 -2.47 -9.71 -4.19
CA TYR A 170 -1.40 -10.51 -3.63
C TYR A 170 -0.06 -9.92 -4.02
N PHE A 171 0.90 -9.88 -3.10
CA PHE A 171 2.22 -9.29 -3.24
C PHE A 171 3.19 -10.26 -3.91
N PHE A 172 3.38 -10.15 -5.22
CA PHE A 172 4.23 -11.08 -5.96
C PHE A 172 5.70 -10.94 -5.56
N VAL A 173 6.32 -12.07 -5.19
CA VAL A 173 7.76 -12.18 -4.88
C VAL A 173 8.40 -13.14 -5.88
N PRO A 174 9.40 -12.71 -6.68
CA PRO A 174 10.00 -13.58 -7.67
C PRO A 174 10.87 -14.67 -7.00
N PRO A 175 10.95 -15.88 -7.57
CA PRO A 175 11.60 -17.06 -6.95
C PRO A 175 13.11 -16.91 -6.73
N ASN A 176 13.74 -15.88 -7.30
CA ASN A 176 15.16 -15.57 -7.16
C ASN A 176 15.43 -14.37 -6.21
N ALA A 177 14.42 -13.85 -5.51
CA ALA A 177 14.56 -12.77 -4.53
C ALA A 177 15.16 -13.26 -3.20
N SER A 178 16.33 -13.92 -3.21
CA SER A 178 16.99 -14.39 -1.98
C SER A 178 17.74 -13.26 -1.26
N TYR A 179 17.81 -13.31 0.07
CA TYR A 179 18.55 -12.30 0.86
C TYR A 179 19.99 -12.10 0.40
N GLU A 180 20.73 -13.17 0.12
CA GLU A 180 22.10 -13.07 -0.37
C GLU A 180 22.21 -12.37 -1.73
N ALA A 181 21.20 -12.48 -2.59
CA ALA A 181 21.15 -11.76 -3.87
C ALA A 181 20.76 -10.27 -3.72
N LEU A 182 20.19 -9.90 -2.56
CA LEU A 182 19.63 -8.58 -2.27
C LEU A 182 20.46 -7.80 -1.23
N LYS A 183 21.35 -8.47 -0.49
CA LYS A 183 22.19 -7.88 0.56
C LYS A 183 23.05 -6.73 0.02
N GLY A 184 22.90 -5.56 0.63
CA GLY A 184 23.63 -4.34 0.24
C GLY A 184 23.03 -3.59 -0.95
N LYS A 185 21.91 -4.05 -1.54
CA LYS A 185 21.11 -3.27 -2.47
C LYS A 185 20.15 -2.39 -1.67
N ASN A 186 20.18 -1.08 -1.91
CA ASN A 186 19.44 -0.13 -1.08
C ASN A 186 17.96 0.00 -1.48
N GLU A 187 17.59 -0.13 -2.76
CA GLU A 187 16.20 -0.01 -3.28
C GLU A 187 15.93 -0.95 -4.49
N ALA A 188 16.96 -1.63 -5.00
CA ALA A 188 16.88 -2.38 -6.25
C ALA A 188 16.42 -3.85 -6.08
N THR A 189 15.30 -4.03 -5.37
CA THR A 189 14.83 -5.32 -4.86
C THR A 189 13.31 -5.36 -4.77
N THR A 190 12.72 -6.53 -4.58
CA THR A 190 11.28 -6.68 -4.37
C THR A 190 10.80 -5.92 -3.13
N HIS A 191 9.88 -4.98 -3.30
CA HIS A 191 9.39 -4.17 -2.19
C HIS A 191 7.96 -3.62 -2.40
N LEU A 192 7.34 -3.27 -1.29
CA LEU A 192 6.18 -2.39 -1.26
C LEU A 192 6.68 -0.95 -1.12
N HIS A 193 6.32 -0.08 -2.05
CA HIS A 193 6.41 1.36 -1.90
C HIS A 193 5.01 1.90 -1.54
N PHE A 194 4.86 2.42 -0.33
CA PHE A 194 3.57 2.87 0.20
C PHE A 194 3.62 4.33 0.62
N HIS A 195 2.70 5.15 0.11
CA HIS A 195 2.55 6.54 0.54
C HIS A 195 1.09 6.94 0.61
N ILE A 196 0.82 8.03 1.34
CA ILE A 196 -0.46 8.71 1.28
C ILE A 196 -0.29 10.11 0.69
N GLY A 197 -1.36 10.65 0.11
CA GLY A 197 -1.32 11.95 -0.51
C GLY A 197 -2.69 12.57 -0.71
N ASN A 198 -2.71 13.86 -1.01
CA ASN A 198 -3.93 14.54 -1.42
C ASN A 198 -4.12 14.39 -2.93
N LEU A 199 -5.26 13.82 -3.33
CA LEU A 199 -5.52 13.46 -4.73
C LEU A 199 -5.56 14.69 -5.64
N LYS A 200 -6.20 15.78 -5.19
CA LYS A 200 -6.40 16.99 -5.99
C LYS A 200 -5.12 17.83 -6.09
N ARG A 201 -4.35 17.92 -5.00
CA ARG A 201 -3.12 18.71 -4.92
C ARG A 201 -1.89 17.94 -5.41
N ASN A 202 -2.00 16.62 -5.56
CA ASN A 202 -0.90 15.71 -5.88
C ASN A 202 0.30 15.91 -4.93
N THR A 203 0.02 16.00 -3.63
CA THR A 203 1.02 16.22 -2.58
C THR A 203 1.26 14.95 -1.78
N PHE A 204 2.51 14.75 -1.36
CA PHE A 204 2.86 13.75 -0.38
C PHE A 204 2.42 14.16 1.03
N ILE A 205 1.95 13.18 1.79
CA ILE A 205 1.69 13.29 3.23
C ILE A 205 2.39 12.10 3.89
N SER A 206 3.03 12.34 5.04
CA SER A 206 3.70 11.30 5.81
C SER A 206 2.71 10.17 6.17
N PRO A 207 3.05 8.89 5.91
CA PRO A 207 2.18 7.75 6.19
C PRO A 207 2.10 7.39 7.69
N SER A 208 2.12 8.38 8.58
CA SER A 208 2.13 8.23 10.04
C SER A 208 0.74 7.93 10.65
N ILE A 209 -0.11 7.19 9.95
CA ILE A 209 -1.49 6.86 10.35
C ILE A 209 -1.61 5.52 11.09
N PHE A 210 -0.51 4.78 11.21
CA PHE A 210 -0.46 3.45 11.81
C PHE A 210 -0.28 3.49 13.34
N ASN A 211 -0.79 2.48 14.02
CA ASN A 211 -0.70 2.37 15.47
C ASN A 211 0.73 2.03 15.94
N GLU A 212 0.93 2.12 17.25
CA GLU A 212 2.25 1.89 17.85
C GLU A 212 2.77 0.47 17.61
N LYS A 213 1.90 -0.54 17.62
CA LYS A 213 2.30 -1.92 17.35
C LYS A 213 2.92 -2.05 15.95
N ILE A 214 2.29 -1.48 14.91
CA ILE A 214 2.84 -1.50 13.56
C ILE A 214 4.14 -0.69 13.50
N ARG A 215 4.21 0.46 14.19
CA ARG A 215 5.43 1.28 14.29
C ARG A 215 6.60 0.48 14.88
N GLU A 216 6.35 -0.28 15.93
CA GLU A 216 7.32 -1.16 16.57
C GLU A 216 7.77 -2.28 15.61
N GLU A 217 6.83 -2.98 14.95
CA GLU A 217 7.15 -4.03 13.97
C GLU A 217 7.98 -3.48 12.81
N PHE A 218 7.57 -2.35 12.24
CA PHE A 218 8.31 -1.66 11.17
C PHE A 218 9.72 -1.29 11.62
N SER A 219 9.86 -0.80 12.86
CA SER A 219 11.14 -0.35 13.42
C SER A 219 12.16 -1.47 13.62
N LYS A 220 11.73 -2.72 13.84
CA LYS A 220 12.63 -3.88 13.98
C LYS A 220 13.54 -4.06 12.76
N TYR A 221 13.02 -3.72 11.58
CA TYR A 221 13.69 -3.93 10.30
C TYR A 221 14.30 -2.66 9.71
N ILE A 222 14.27 -1.53 10.43
CA ILE A 222 14.84 -0.28 9.93
C ILE A 222 16.35 -0.46 9.71
N GLY A 223 16.80 -0.15 8.50
CA GLY A 223 18.16 -0.38 8.08
C GLY A 223 18.51 0.13 6.70
N GLY A 224 19.72 -0.18 6.26
CA GLY A 224 20.27 0.28 4.99
C GLY A 224 20.58 1.78 4.99
N TYR A 225 21.09 2.25 3.85
CA TYR A 225 21.49 3.65 3.68
C TYR A 225 20.33 4.63 3.89
N TYR A 226 19.10 4.24 3.52
CA TYR A 226 17.91 5.09 3.64
C TYR A 226 17.17 4.95 4.98
N GLY A 227 17.51 3.97 5.82
CA GLY A 227 16.94 3.80 7.17
C GLY A 227 17.75 4.49 8.27
N SER A 228 18.76 5.28 7.93
CA SER A 228 19.64 5.95 8.90
C SER A 228 20.10 7.32 8.43
N ASP A 229 20.47 8.18 9.38
CA ASP A 229 21.08 9.47 9.08
C ASP A 229 22.56 9.35 8.69
N LYS A 230 23.19 10.49 8.35
CA LYS A 230 24.60 10.55 7.95
C LYS A 230 25.59 10.05 9.02
N SER A 231 25.18 9.98 10.27
CA SER A 231 25.98 9.42 11.37
C SER A 231 25.78 7.92 11.56
N GLY A 232 24.87 7.31 10.79
CA GLY A 232 24.47 5.91 10.93
C GLY A 232 23.41 5.69 12.01
N LYS A 233 22.84 6.75 12.60
CA LYS A 233 21.75 6.62 13.56
C LYS A 233 20.48 6.19 12.83
N LYS A 234 19.93 5.03 13.20
CA LYS A 234 18.69 4.50 12.63
C LYS A 234 17.47 5.36 12.97
N TYR A 235 16.55 5.47 12.03
CA TYR A 235 15.27 6.18 12.17
C TYR A 235 14.20 5.35 12.90
N ILE A 236 14.58 4.68 13.99
CA ILE A 236 13.69 3.85 14.81
C ILE A 236 12.47 4.67 15.24
N GLY A 237 11.27 4.14 15.02
CA GLY A 237 10.00 4.76 15.38
C GLY A 237 9.44 5.74 14.33
N CYS A 238 10.11 5.98 13.21
CA CYS A 238 9.65 6.96 12.22
C CYS A 238 9.01 6.27 11.00
N PHE A 239 7.83 6.72 10.60
CA PHE A 239 7.26 6.47 9.27
C PHE A 239 7.62 7.58 8.29
N GLY A 240 7.82 8.80 8.78
CA GLY A 240 8.36 9.92 8.02
C GLY A 240 9.52 10.57 8.75
N VAL A 241 10.58 10.95 8.03
CA VAL A 241 11.74 11.66 8.56
C VAL A 241 11.95 12.99 7.87
N LYS A 242 12.31 14.02 8.66
CA LYS A 242 12.53 15.39 8.18
C LYS A 242 11.38 15.88 7.31
N ILE A 243 10.16 15.67 7.80
CA ILE A 243 8.94 16.07 7.10
C ILE A 243 8.66 17.55 7.35
N GLU A 244 8.22 18.24 6.31
CA GLU A 244 7.78 19.62 6.39
C GLU A 244 6.36 19.73 6.94
N SER A 245 5.94 20.94 7.33
CA SER A 245 4.63 21.17 7.93
C SER A 245 3.45 20.75 7.04
N PHE A 246 3.58 20.87 5.72
CA PHE A 246 2.54 20.49 4.77
C PHE A 246 2.52 18.97 4.47
N GLU A 247 3.56 18.23 4.87
CA GLU A 247 3.65 16.77 4.77
C GLU A 247 3.14 16.10 6.06
N ASN A 248 2.96 16.86 7.14
CA ASN A 248 2.47 16.32 8.41
C ASN A 248 0.94 16.12 8.37
N PRO A 249 0.43 14.89 8.58
CA PRO A 249 -1.00 14.59 8.48
C PRO A 249 -1.84 15.19 9.62
N PHE A 250 -1.24 15.60 10.73
CA PHE A 250 -1.96 15.91 11.98
C PHE A 250 -1.72 17.33 12.51
N SER A 251 -0.76 18.06 11.97
CA SER A 251 -0.45 19.41 12.44
C SER A 251 0.29 20.23 11.40
N ASN A 252 0.32 21.56 11.57
CA ASN A 252 1.09 22.47 10.72
C ASN A 252 2.55 22.62 11.18
N GLN A 253 3.14 21.61 11.80
CA GLN A 253 4.52 21.62 12.28
C GLN A 253 5.38 20.63 11.51
N ALA A 254 6.58 21.07 11.12
CA ALA A 254 7.61 20.17 10.61
C ALA A 254 8.08 19.24 11.73
N LEU A 255 8.44 18.02 11.38
CA LEU A 255 8.90 17.00 12.32
C LEU A 255 10.15 16.28 11.79
N ASP A 256 11.12 16.09 12.67
CA ASP A 256 12.30 15.27 12.37
C ASP A 256 11.94 13.79 12.23
N CYS A 257 10.91 13.35 12.94
CA CYS A 257 10.38 11.99 12.98
C CYS A 257 8.88 12.07 13.24
N SER A 258 8.09 11.40 12.40
CA SER A 258 6.63 11.29 12.48
C SER A 258 6.19 9.84 12.46
#